data_AF-A0A7C8P1V5-F1
#
_entry.id   AF-A0A7C8P1V5-F1
#
_cell.length_a   1.000
_cell.length_b   1.000
_cell.length_c   1.000
_cell.angle_alpha   90.00
_cell.angle_beta   90.00
_cell.angle_gamma   90.00
#
_symmetry.space_group_name_H-M   'P 1'
#
loop_
_entity.id
_entity.type
_entity.pdbx_description
1 polymer ?
#
loop_
_entity_poly.entity_id
_entity_poly.type
_entity_poly.pdbx_seq_one_letter_code
_entity_poly.pdbx_strand_id
1 'polypeptide(L)'
;MHFFKSAATVALLTGAYVVSAETGEKGDAPITENNSDRVVYEAVFSSSNIKSARFNFTGTEDGVGVLIHACFTGVNASQPGPYPYHVHDFLVGPNGNCTATGAHLDPYLRGEVTACDADAPETCQVGDLSGKHGKASLEAAKGTWCTSYVDKYLSLNSDDEAFIGNERSIVFHNVNKTRIGCGNIVLAKEQMSGGGSYPSANATATSTGEPPIATGGATRVGASGLALGAILAIGAMLL
;
A
#
# COMPACT_ATOMS: atom_id res chain seq x y z
N MET A 1 29.72 -59.45 -28.36
CA MET A 1 29.04 -58.53 -29.30
C MET A 1 28.03 -57.72 -28.50
N HIS A 2 27.95 -56.44 -28.80
CA HIS A 2 27.48 -55.27 -28.05
C HIS A 2 26.24 -55.38 -27.12
N PHE A 3 26.39 -54.80 -25.93
CA PHE A 3 25.31 -54.39 -25.02
C PHE A 3 24.64 -53.11 -25.55
N PHE A 4 23.31 -53.09 -25.68
CA PHE A 4 22.54 -51.86 -25.83
C PHE A 4 21.67 -51.66 -24.58
N LYS A 5 22.04 -50.68 -23.74
CA LYS A 5 21.17 -50.14 -22.70
C LYS A 5 20.47 -48.91 -23.30
N SER A 6 19.18 -49.02 -23.57
CA SER A 6 18.36 -47.87 -23.94
C SER A 6 18.05 -47.05 -22.69
N ALA A 7 18.63 -45.86 -22.57
CA ALA A 7 18.26 -44.87 -21.57
C ALA A 7 17.12 -44.02 -22.15
N ALA A 8 15.91 -44.16 -21.61
CA ALA A 8 14.81 -43.26 -21.91
C ALA A 8 15.04 -41.94 -21.17
N THR A 9 15.22 -40.85 -21.90
CA THR A 9 15.39 -39.51 -21.33
C THR A 9 14.00 -38.90 -21.17
N VAL A 10 13.51 -38.77 -19.93
CA VAL A 10 12.26 -38.07 -19.63
C VAL A 10 12.57 -36.58 -19.54
N ALA A 11 12.17 -35.81 -20.56
CA ALA A 11 12.25 -34.35 -20.54
C ALA A 11 11.08 -33.81 -19.70
N LEU A 12 11.36 -33.33 -18.49
CA LEU A 12 10.43 -32.53 -17.70
C LEU A 12 10.36 -31.13 -18.29
N LEU A 13 9.29 -30.84 -19.04
CA LEU A 13 8.94 -29.48 -19.44
C LEU A 13 8.41 -28.74 -18.19
N THR A 14 9.28 -28.00 -17.52
CA THR A 14 8.84 -26.98 -16.57
C THR A 14 8.31 -25.80 -17.38
N GLY A 15 7.00 -25.75 -17.60
CA GLY A 15 6.36 -24.54 -18.12
C GLY A 15 6.47 -23.43 -17.08
N ALA A 16 7.13 -22.32 -17.43
CA ALA A 16 7.06 -21.10 -16.64
C ALA A 16 5.65 -20.51 -16.79
N TYR A 17 4.85 -20.57 -15.72
CA TYR A 17 3.59 -19.85 -15.65
C TYR A 17 3.94 -18.37 -15.45
N VAL A 18 3.80 -17.57 -16.50
CA VAL A 18 3.82 -16.10 -16.37
C VAL A 18 2.47 -15.70 -15.76
N VAL A 19 2.47 -15.47 -14.44
CA VAL A 19 1.35 -14.76 -13.80
C VAL A 19 1.52 -13.30 -14.21
N SER A 20 0.63 -12.80 -15.07
CA SER A 20 0.60 -11.37 -15.40
C SER A 20 0.08 -10.59 -14.20
N ALA A 21 0.63 -9.42 -13.94
CA ALA A 21 0.13 -8.53 -12.89
C ALA A 21 -1.35 -8.18 -13.15
N GLU A 22 -2.16 -8.26 -12.10
CA GLU A 22 -3.59 -7.91 -12.17
C GLU A 22 -3.73 -6.40 -12.04
N THR A 23 -4.44 -5.75 -12.97
CA THR A 23 -4.80 -4.33 -12.93
C THR A 23 -6.11 -4.11 -12.17
N GLY A 24 -6.40 -2.86 -11.77
CA GLY A 24 -7.71 -2.49 -11.24
C GLY A 24 -8.83 -2.44 -12.26
N GLU A 25 -10.08 -2.42 -11.78
CA GLU A 25 -11.29 -2.43 -12.64
C GLU A 25 -11.36 -1.21 -13.58
N LYS A 26 -10.68 -0.10 -13.24
CA LYS A 26 -10.57 1.09 -14.10
C LYS A 26 -9.26 1.15 -14.91
N GLY A 27 -8.44 0.09 -14.89
CA GLY A 27 -7.13 0.05 -15.54
C GLY A 27 -5.97 0.39 -14.60
N ASP A 28 -4.79 0.52 -15.20
CA ASP A 28 -3.55 0.84 -14.48
C ASP A 28 -3.60 2.29 -13.96
N ALA A 29 -2.92 2.52 -12.83
CA ALA A 29 -2.68 3.87 -12.35
C ALA A 29 -1.72 4.60 -13.32
N PRO A 30 -2.10 5.76 -13.89
CA PRO A 30 -1.25 6.56 -14.72
C PRO A 30 -0.14 7.20 -13.88
N ILE A 31 0.96 7.52 -14.56
CA ILE A 31 2.01 8.37 -13.98
C ILE A 31 1.43 9.76 -13.75
N THR A 32 1.62 10.31 -12.55
CA THR A 32 1.14 11.64 -12.18
C THR A 32 2.15 12.71 -12.61
N GLU A 33 1.64 13.84 -13.06
CA GLU A 33 2.42 14.98 -13.55
C GLU A 33 1.98 16.27 -12.86
N ASN A 34 2.72 17.35 -13.09
CA ASN A 34 2.44 18.68 -12.51
C ASN A 34 2.47 18.70 -10.97
N ASN A 35 3.25 17.80 -10.37
CA ASN A 35 3.50 17.80 -8.93
C ASN A 35 4.46 18.93 -8.57
N SER A 36 4.00 19.91 -7.76
CA SER A 36 4.84 21.05 -7.38
C SER A 36 5.98 20.65 -6.44
N ASP A 37 7.22 20.91 -6.84
CA ASP A 37 8.44 20.75 -6.03
C ASP A 37 8.59 21.83 -4.95
N ARG A 38 7.78 22.89 -5.00
CA ARG A 38 7.76 24.00 -4.03
C ARG A 38 6.77 23.80 -2.89
N VAL A 39 5.87 22.83 -3.03
CA VAL A 39 4.86 22.51 -2.03
C VAL A 39 5.28 21.24 -1.32
N VAL A 40 5.42 21.32 0.00
CA VAL A 40 5.75 20.18 0.84
C VAL A 40 4.55 19.83 1.68
N TYR A 41 4.07 18.60 1.55
CA TYR A 41 3.15 18.00 2.50
C TYR A 41 3.92 17.13 3.50
N GLU A 42 3.39 17.02 4.70
CA GLU A 42 3.99 16.25 5.77
C GLU A 42 2.93 15.46 6.55
N ALA A 43 3.31 14.27 6.99
CA ALA A 43 2.59 13.57 8.04
C ALA A 43 3.54 13.26 9.20
N VAL A 44 3.20 13.71 10.41
CA VAL A 44 3.92 13.37 11.64
C VAL A 44 2.95 12.75 12.63
N PHE A 45 3.30 11.61 13.19
CA PHE A 45 2.47 10.97 14.21
C PHE A 45 3.28 10.12 15.18
N SER A 46 2.67 9.84 16.32
CA SER A 46 3.16 8.97 17.38
C SER A 46 2.00 8.18 17.97
N SER A 47 2.26 7.02 18.55
CA SER A 47 1.27 6.23 19.28
C SER A 47 1.92 5.43 20.41
N SER A 48 1.15 4.61 21.12
CA SER A 48 1.69 3.63 22.07
C SER A 48 2.57 2.55 21.41
N ASN A 49 2.48 2.40 20.09
CA ASN A 49 3.16 1.39 19.31
C ASN A 49 4.35 1.93 18.48
N ILE A 50 4.49 3.24 18.35
CA ILE A 50 5.63 3.87 17.65
C ILE A 50 5.90 5.25 18.25
N LYS A 51 7.17 5.53 18.61
CA LYS A 51 7.53 6.83 19.19
C LYS A 51 7.35 7.98 18.22
N SER A 52 7.74 7.81 16.96
CA SER A 52 7.51 8.80 15.91
C SER A 52 7.60 8.17 14.52
N ALA A 53 6.70 8.58 13.63
CA ALA A 53 6.89 8.48 12.19
C ALA A 53 6.76 9.87 11.56
N ARG A 54 7.62 10.16 10.58
CA ARG A 54 7.62 11.40 9.82
C ARG A 54 7.71 11.07 8.34
N PHE A 55 6.86 11.71 7.54
CA PHE A 55 6.85 11.63 6.09
C PHE A 55 6.92 13.05 5.51
N ASN A 56 7.79 13.28 4.55
CA ASN A 56 7.71 14.44 3.68
C ASN A 56 7.39 14.00 2.26
N PHE A 57 6.47 14.72 1.62
CA PHE A 57 6.01 14.52 0.26
C PHE A 57 6.29 15.80 -0.51
N THR A 58 7.01 15.71 -1.62
CA THR A 58 7.38 16.85 -2.46
C THR A 58 7.35 16.42 -3.91
N GLY A 59 6.90 17.28 -4.83
CA GLY A 59 7.01 16.98 -6.26
C GLY A 59 8.48 16.83 -6.67
N THR A 60 8.75 16.01 -7.68
CA THR A 60 10.07 15.98 -8.31
C THR A 60 10.31 17.25 -9.13
N GLU A 61 11.58 17.54 -9.45
CA GLU A 61 11.95 18.75 -10.22
C GLU A 61 11.32 18.77 -11.63
N ASP A 62 11.11 17.61 -12.25
CA ASP A 62 10.42 17.46 -13.53
C ASP A 62 8.89 17.39 -13.41
N GLY A 63 8.35 17.46 -12.18
CA GLY A 63 6.92 17.39 -11.88
C GLY A 63 6.31 15.99 -11.98
N VAL A 64 7.10 14.96 -12.27
CA VAL A 64 6.66 13.57 -12.48
C VAL A 64 6.78 12.74 -11.20
N GLY A 65 5.64 12.47 -10.58
CA GLY A 65 5.57 11.76 -9.31
C GLY A 65 5.96 12.59 -8.08
N VAL A 66 6.02 11.90 -6.95
CA VAL A 66 6.22 12.47 -5.62
C VAL A 66 7.44 11.84 -4.96
N LEU A 67 8.42 12.66 -4.61
CA LEU A 67 9.52 12.29 -3.73
C LEU A 67 9.00 12.13 -2.30
N ILE A 68 9.21 10.95 -1.75
CA ILE A 68 8.85 10.61 -0.37
C ILE A 68 10.13 10.45 0.44
N HIS A 69 10.18 11.09 1.60
CA HIS A 69 11.17 10.82 2.63
C HIS A 69 10.45 10.38 3.91
N ALA A 70 10.66 9.13 4.33
CA ALA A 70 9.96 8.53 5.45
C ALA A 70 10.94 8.06 6.53
N CYS A 71 10.72 8.45 7.77
CA CYS A 71 11.49 8.03 8.93
C CYS A 71 10.58 7.44 10.01
N PHE A 72 10.97 6.30 10.55
CA PHE A 72 10.25 5.55 11.57
C PHE A 72 11.15 5.33 12.76
N THR A 73 10.70 5.70 13.96
CA THR A 73 11.52 5.68 15.17
C THR A 73 10.81 4.96 16.30
N GLY A 74 11.49 3.97 16.87
CA GLY A 74 11.11 3.31 18.12
C GLY A 74 9.75 2.63 18.04
N VAL A 75 9.59 1.71 17.09
CA VAL A 75 8.45 0.79 17.07
C VAL A 75 8.49 -0.09 18.33
N ASN A 76 7.36 -0.25 19.00
CA ASN A 76 7.24 -1.06 20.19
C ASN A 76 7.61 -2.51 19.86
N ALA A 77 8.49 -3.12 20.66
CA ALA A 77 8.98 -4.47 20.44
C ALA A 77 7.89 -5.55 20.46
N SER A 78 6.70 -5.26 21.01
CA SER A 78 5.53 -6.15 20.93
C SER A 78 4.88 -6.18 19.54
N GLN A 79 5.19 -5.23 18.65
CA GLN A 79 4.64 -5.16 17.31
C GLN A 79 5.51 -5.94 16.31
N PRO A 80 4.98 -7.01 15.69
CA PRO A 80 5.73 -7.78 14.71
C PRO A 80 5.85 -7.02 13.38
N GLY A 81 7.06 -6.96 12.81
CA GLY A 81 7.31 -6.41 11.48
C GLY A 81 7.71 -7.49 10.46
N PRO A 82 8.23 -7.10 9.27
CA PRO A 82 8.43 -5.72 8.82
C PRO A 82 7.11 -4.98 8.65
N TYR A 83 7.14 -3.64 8.71
CA TYR A 83 5.96 -2.82 8.97
C TYR A 83 5.44 -2.15 7.70
N PRO A 84 4.27 -2.55 7.17
CA PRO A 84 3.67 -1.88 6.02
C PRO A 84 3.17 -0.48 6.36
N TYR A 85 3.07 0.36 5.35
CA TYR A 85 2.47 1.68 5.42
C TYR A 85 1.86 2.06 4.09
N HIS A 86 0.70 2.72 4.16
CA HIS A 86 -0.12 3.03 3.01
C HIS A 86 -0.76 4.41 3.18
N VAL A 87 -1.09 5.06 2.06
CA VAL A 87 -2.00 6.20 2.04
C VAL A 87 -3.43 5.68 2.06
N HIS A 88 -4.29 6.27 2.88
CA HIS A 88 -5.68 5.89 3.08
C HIS A 88 -6.64 7.00 2.65
N ASP A 89 -7.87 6.61 2.27
CA ASP A 89 -8.89 7.48 1.66
C ASP A 89 -9.30 8.70 2.50
N PHE A 90 -9.36 8.52 3.82
CA PHE A 90 -9.91 9.53 4.72
C PHE A 90 -8.89 10.04 5.72
N LEU A 91 -9.13 11.25 6.20
CA LEU A 91 -8.42 11.85 7.31
C LEU A 91 -8.61 11.03 8.60
N VAL A 92 -7.58 11.02 9.44
CA VAL A 92 -7.66 10.67 10.85
C VAL A 92 -8.61 11.66 11.53
N GLY A 93 -9.69 11.14 12.11
CA GLY A 93 -10.68 11.94 12.82
C GLY A 93 -10.16 12.51 14.15
N PRO A 94 -10.95 13.37 14.82
CA PRO A 94 -10.51 14.10 16.03
C PRO A 94 -10.09 13.21 17.21
N ASN A 95 -10.58 11.98 17.26
CA ASN A 95 -10.25 11.01 18.31
C ASN A 95 -8.95 10.22 18.03
N GLY A 96 -8.26 10.49 16.91
CA GLY A 96 -7.04 9.79 16.53
C GLY A 96 -7.24 8.33 16.12
N ASN A 97 -8.47 7.89 15.87
CA ASN A 97 -8.75 6.50 15.53
C ASN A 97 -8.33 6.18 14.10
N CYS A 98 -7.27 5.40 13.93
CA CYS A 98 -6.76 4.99 12.62
C CYS A 98 -7.77 4.18 11.80
N THR A 99 -8.79 3.54 12.40
CA THR A 99 -9.82 2.82 11.63
C THR A 99 -10.69 3.78 10.80
N ALA A 100 -10.84 5.03 11.23
CA ALA A 100 -11.65 6.02 10.52
C ALA A 100 -11.06 6.45 9.17
N THR A 101 -9.78 6.13 8.91
CA THR A 101 -9.12 6.48 7.65
C THR A 101 -9.63 5.66 6.44
N GLY A 102 -10.45 4.64 6.67
CA GLY A 102 -11.06 3.86 5.58
C GLY A 102 -10.08 2.88 4.92
N ALA A 103 -10.32 2.58 3.65
CA ALA A 103 -9.48 1.70 2.83
C ALA A 103 -8.19 2.42 2.38
N HIS A 104 -7.33 1.70 1.65
CA HIS A 104 -6.20 2.32 0.96
C HIS A 104 -6.71 3.24 -0.16
N LEU A 105 -5.95 4.29 -0.48
CA LEU A 105 -6.22 5.13 -1.64
C LEU A 105 -6.13 4.28 -2.91
N ASP A 106 -7.27 4.01 -3.55
CA ASP A 106 -7.38 3.08 -4.67
C ASP A 106 -8.39 3.58 -5.72
N PRO A 107 -8.12 4.71 -6.41
CA PRO A 107 -9.07 5.31 -7.32
C PRO A 107 -9.33 4.46 -8.59
N TYR A 108 -8.41 3.54 -8.91
CA TYR A 108 -8.48 2.62 -10.04
C TYR A 108 -9.11 1.25 -9.71
N LEU A 109 -9.56 1.06 -8.47
CA LEU A 109 -10.29 -0.13 -8.01
C LEU A 109 -9.49 -1.43 -8.20
N ARG A 110 -8.23 -1.42 -7.75
CA ARG A 110 -7.34 -2.58 -7.76
C ARG A 110 -7.67 -3.62 -6.68
N GLY A 111 -8.10 -3.18 -5.52
CA GLY A 111 -8.36 -4.04 -4.37
C GLY A 111 -7.13 -4.78 -3.84
N GLU A 112 -7.38 -5.72 -2.93
CA GLU A 112 -6.34 -6.35 -2.07
C GLU A 112 -6.12 -7.84 -2.34
N VAL A 113 -6.89 -8.44 -3.26
CA VAL A 113 -6.94 -9.90 -3.45
C VAL A 113 -5.57 -10.40 -3.92
N THR A 114 -5.05 -9.77 -4.96
CA THR A 114 -3.71 -10.03 -5.47
C THR A 114 -2.75 -9.03 -4.86
N ALA A 115 -1.65 -9.52 -4.27
CA ALA A 115 -0.61 -8.66 -3.72
C ALA A 115 -0.04 -7.72 -4.79
N CYS A 116 0.41 -6.53 -4.38
CA CYS A 116 1.13 -5.62 -5.27
C CYS A 116 2.39 -6.29 -5.81
N ASP A 117 2.60 -6.17 -7.12
CA ASP A 117 3.83 -6.56 -7.80
C ASP A 117 4.71 -5.31 -7.98
N ALA A 118 5.86 -5.28 -7.30
CA ALA A 118 6.78 -4.15 -7.35
C ALA A 118 7.44 -3.97 -8.73
N ASP A 119 7.45 -5.02 -9.56
CA ASP A 119 7.97 -4.96 -10.94
C ASP A 119 6.94 -4.40 -11.93
N ALA A 120 5.67 -4.26 -11.51
CA ALA A 120 4.57 -3.65 -12.27
C ALA A 120 3.76 -2.67 -11.38
N PRO A 121 4.39 -1.62 -10.83
CA PRO A 121 3.80 -0.79 -9.78
C PRO A 121 2.58 0.03 -10.22
N GLU A 122 2.38 0.24 -11.52
CA GLU A 122 1.18 0.84 -12.11
C GLU A 122 -0.08 -0.01 -11.87
N THR A 123 0.09 -1.31 -11.62
CA THR A 123 -1.02 -2.23 -11.35
C THR A 123 -1.42 -2.25 -9.88
N CYS A 124 -0.62 -1.65 -8.98
CA CYS A 124 -0.88 -1.63 -7.55
C CYS A 124 -1.89 -0.55 -7.17
N GLN A 125 -2.47 -0.65 -5.97
CA GLN A 125 -3.23 0.46 -5.41
C GLN A 125 -2.31 1.68 -5.30
N VAL A 126 -2.85 2.85 -5.65
CA VAL A 126 -2.12 4.12 -5.61
C VAL A 126 -1.48 4.35 -4.23
N GLY A 127 -2.23 4.05 -3.16
CA GLY A 127 -1.79 4.18 -1.78
C GLY A 127 -0.87 3.07 -1.25
N ASP A 128 -0.63 1.97 -1.98
CA ASP A 128 0.22 0.86 -1.50
C ASP A 128 1.73 1.15 -1.66
N LEU A 129 2.24 2.04 -0.81
CA LEU A 129 3.64 2.42 -0.81
C LEU A 129 4.57 1.27 -0.42
N SER A 130 4.16 0.42 0.52
CA SER A 130 4.98 -0.70 0.98
C SER A 130 5.07 -1.86 -0.02
N GLY A 131 4.02 -2.10 -0.79
CA GLY A 131 4.03 -3.03 -1.91
C GLY A 131 4.99 -2.57 -3.01
N LYS A 132 4.92 -1.28 -3.39
CA LYS A 132 5.77 -0.70 -4.45
C LYS A 132 7.23 -0.51 -4.04
N HIS A 133 7.48 0.01 -2.83
CA HIS A 133 8.80 0.53 -2.43
C HIS A 133 9.43 -0.18 -1.24
N GLY A 134 8.75 -1.19 -0.70
CA GLY A 134 9.20 -1.95 0.46
C GLY A 134 8.70 -1.42 1.81
N LYS A 135 8.58 -2.37 2.75
CA LYS A 135 8.10 -2.15 4.11
C LYS A 135 9.18 -1.52 4.99
N ALA A 136 8.77 -0.87 6.08
CA ALA A 136 9.72 -0.38 7.06
C ALA A 136 10.42 -1.53 7.81
N SER A 137 11.74 -1.39 7.98
CA SER A 137 12.61 -2.42 8.56
C SER A 137 12.32 -2.68 10.04
N LEU A 138 12.65 -3.89 10.51
CA LEU A 138 12.68 -4.25 11.93
C LEU A 138 13.65 -3.38 12.74
N GLU A 139 14.63 -2.76 12.09
CA GLU A 139 15.54 -1.80 12.74
C GLU A 139 14.81 -0.58 13.31
N ALA A 140 13.61 -0.25 12.81
CA ALA A 140 12.76 0.79 13.38
C ALA A 140 12.34 0.48 14.83
N ALA A 141 12.39 -0.77 15.28
CA ALA A 141 12.15 -1.14 16.69
C ALA A 141 13.35 -0.86 17.61
N LYS A 142 14.57 -0.82 17.04
CA LYS A 142 15.83 -0.61 17.78
C LYS A 142 16.28 0.85 17.79
N GLY A 143 15.79 1.66 16.85
CA GLY A 143 16.17 3.06 16.71
C GLY A 143 15.35 3.77 15.64
N THR A 144 16.00 4.62 14.87
CA THR A 144 15.42 5.28 13.70
C THR A 144 15.84 4.55 12.43
N TRP A 145 14.87 4.23 11.57
CA TRP A 145 15.11 3.76 10.22
C TRP A 145 14.42 4.71 9.24
N CYS A 146 15.12 5.13 8.19
CA CYS A 146 14.59 6.03 7.17
C CYS A 146 14.76 5.44 5.77
N THR A 147 13.89 5.86 4.85
CA THR A 147 13.94 5.54 3.43
C THR A 147 13.54 6.75 2.59
N SER A 148 13.94 6.76 1.33
CA SER A 148 13.51 7.75 0.35
C SER A 148 13.44 7.16 -1.04
N TYR A 149 12.40 7.52 -1.78
CA TYR A 149 12.11 7.04 -3.13
C TYR A 149 11.10 7.96 -3.81
N VAL A 150 10.93 7.81 -5.11
CA VAL A 150 9.91 8.51 -5.90
C VAL A 150 8.76 7.54 -6.16
N ASP A 151 7.54 7.95 -5.79
CA ASP A 151 6.31 7.28 -6.21
C ASP A 151 5.72 8.00 -7.42
N LYS A 152 5.59 7.31 -8.54
CA LYS A 152 5.07 7.91 -9.79
C LYS A 152 3.56 8.03 -9.85
N TYR A 153 2.82 7.50 -8.87
CA TYR A 153 1.38 7.29 -8.95
C TYR A 153 0.60 8.07 -7.88
N LEU A 154 1.25 8.52 -6.80
CA LEU A 154 0.70 9.55 -5.91
C LEU A 154 0.73 10.92 -6.59
N SER A 155 -0.21 11.81 -6.23
CA SER A 155 -0.24 13.18 -6.75
C SER A 155 -0.27 14.23 -5.64
N LEU A 156 0.40 15.36 -5.89
CA LEU A 156 0.27 16.63 -5.17
C LEU A 156 -0.50 17.68 -5.98
N ASN A 157 -1.00 17.32 -7.17
CA ASN A 157 -1.91 18.15 -7.94
C ASN A 157 -3.36 17.88 -7.48
N SER A 158 -4.07 18.91 -7.02
CA SER A 158 -5.43 18.79 -6.51
C SER A 158 -6.49 18.39 -7.55
N ASP A 159 -6.15 18.51 -8.84
CA ASP A 159 -7.05 18.10 -9.93
C ASP A 159 -6.93 16.60 -10.27
N ASP A 160 -5.98 15.88 -9.65
CA ASP A 160 -5.72 14.47 -9.86
C ASP A 160 -6.46 13.59 -8.83
N GLU A 161 -7.02 12.46 -9.25
CA GLU A 161 -7.71 11.54 -8.33
C GLU A 161 -6.77 10.85 -7.33
N ALA A 162 -5.47 10.82 -7.61
CA ALA A 162 -4.42 10.37 -6.71
C ALA A 162 -3.92 11.45 -5.73
N PHE A 163 -4.59 12.61 -5.67
CA PHE A 163 -4.21 13.70 -4.78
C PHE A 163 -4.21 13.28 -3.30
N ILE A 164 -3.09 13.55 -2.60
CA ILE A 164 -2.92 13.19 -1.18
C ILE A 164 -2.95 14.37 -0.22
N GLY A 165 -2.83 15.60 -0.72
CA GLY A 165 -2.61 16.78 0.12
C GLY A 165 -3.87 17.19 0.89
N ASN A 166 -3.78 17.37 2.20
CA ASN A 166 -4.85 17.88 3.09
C ASN A 166 -6.15 17.05 3.15
N GLU A 167 -6.28 15.96 2.38
CA GLU A 167 -7.52 15.16 2.31
C GLU A 167 -7.31 13.68 2.66
N ARG A 168 -6.06 13.24 2.78
CA ARG A 168 -5.68 11.85 3.02
C ARG A 168 -4.85 11.68 4.29
N SER A 169 -4.69 10.43 4.70
CA SER A 169 -3.83 10.07 5.81
C SER A 169 -2.84 8.99 5.42
N ILE A 170 -1.76 8.87 6.17
CA ILE A 170 -0.85 7.74 6.13
C ILE A 170 -1.15 6.84 7.32
N VAL A 171 -1.18 5.52 7.12
CA VAL A 171 -1.35 4.54 8.19
C VAL A 171 -0.15 3.60 8.20
N PHE A 172 0.36 3.33 9.40
CA PHE A 172 1.43 2.40 9.68
C PHE A 172 0.86 1.12 10.29
N HIS A 173 1.24 -0.03 9.77
CA HIS A 173 0.72 -1.33 10.16
C HIS A 173 1.83 -2.22 10.72
N ASN A 174 1.44 -3.16 11.58
CA ASN A 174 2.27 -4.33 11.85
C ASN A 174 2.09 -5.39 10.74
N VAL A 175 2.89 -6.46 10.76
CA VAL A 175 2.84 -7.52 9.73
C VAL A 175 1.49 -8.24 9.66
N ASN A 176 0.70 -8.20 10.73
CA ASN A 176 -0.65 -8.76 10.81
C ASN A 176 -1.72 -7.77 10.30
N LYS A 177 -1.32 -6.73 9.56
CA LYS A 177 -2.18 -5.67 9.02
C LYS A 177 -2.90 -4.81 10.07
N THR A 178 -2.55 -4.93 11.36
CA THR A 178 -3.13 -4.08 12.41
C THR A 178 -2.61 -2.65 12.26
N ARG A 179 -3.50 -1.65 12.30
CA ARG A 179 -3.13 -0.23 12.30
C ARG A 179 -2.48 0.13 13.64
N ILE A 180 -1.20 0.46 13.63
CA ILE A 180 -0.41 0.75 14.84
C ILE A 180 -0.01 2.23 14.96
N GLY A 181 -0.24 3.03 13.92
CA GLY A 181 -0.13 4.49 13.97
C GLY A 181 -0.70 5.10 12.70
N CYS A 182 -1.10 6.36 12.73
CA CYS A 182 -1.60 7.09 11.58
C CYS A 182 -1.48 8.59 11.78
N GLY A 183 -1.44 9.35 10.68
CA GLY A 183 -1.41 10.80 10.69
C GLY A 183 -1.97 11.39 9.40
N ASN A 184 -2.55 12.59 9.49
CA ASN A 184 -3.02 13.33 8.32
C ASN A 184 -1.83 13.85 7.51
N ILE A 185 -1.98 13.84 6.19
CA ILE A 185 -1.02 14.45 5.26
C ILE A 185 -1.43 15.90 5.09
N VAL A 186 -0.68 16.82 5.68
CA VAL A 186 -1.02 18.26 5.76
C VAL A 186 0.08 19.12 5.17
N LEU A 187 -0.26 20.33 4.72
CA LEU A 187 0.72 21.27 4.19
C LEU A 187 1.75 21.65 5.27
N ALA A 188 3.05 21.48 4.99
CA ALA A 188 4.12 21.67 5.99
C ALA A 188 4.18 23.10 6.56
N LYS A 189 3.74 24.12 5.79
CA LYS A 189 3.68 25.52 6.26
C LYS A 189 2.67 25.72 7.41
N GLU A 190 1.67 24.85 7.51
CA GLU A 190 0.67 24.91 8.59
C GLU A 190 1.20 24.34 9.92
N GLN A 191 2.34 23.62 9.92
CA GLN A 191 2.97 23.08 11.13
C GLN A 191 3.94 24.07 11.81
N MET A 192 4.31 25.18 11.17
CA MET A 192 5.21 26.21 11.75
C MET A 192 4.50 27.25 12.63
N SER A 193 3.19 27.09 12.90
CA SER A 193 2.40 28.00 13.75
C SER A 193 1.63 27.29 14.88
N GLY A 194 2.11 26.16 15.41
CA GLY A 194 1.42 25.55 16.54
C GLY A 194 2.08 24.32 17.13
N GLY A 195 3.02 24.53 18.05
CA GLY A 195 3.24 23.54 19.10
C GLY A 195 1.94 23.37 19.90
N GLY A 196 1.29 22.22 19.74
CA GLY A 196 0.18 21.75 20.56
C GLY A 196 -1.05 22.66 20.59
N SER A 197 -2.00 22.45 19.68
CA SER A 197 -3.45 22.61 19.90
C SER A 197 -4.16 22.20 18.62
N TYR A 198 -4.98 21.15 18.68
CA TYR A 198 -6.04 20.95 17.71
C TYR A 198 -6.88 22.24 17.66
N PRO A 199 -7.16 22.84 16.48
CA PRO A 199 -8.13 23.91 16.43
C PRO A 199 -9.49 23.32 16.83
N SER A 200 -9.95 23.75 18.01
CA SER A 200 -11.31 23.54 18.49
C SER A 200 -12.28 24.09 17.45
N ALA A 201 -13.07 23.21 16.85
CA ALA A 201 -14.14 23.57 15.96
C ALA A 201 -15.17 24.41 16.72
N ASN A 202 -15.42 25.63 16.26
CA ASN A 202 -16.66 26.33 16.56
C ASN A 202 -17.13 27.12 15.34
N ALA A 203 -17.84 26.44 14.44
CA ALA A 203 -18.93 27.02 13.65
C ALA A 203 -19.67 25.88 12.91
N THR A 204 -20.72 25.39 13.56
CA THR A 204 -22.02 25.02 13.00
C THR A 204 -22.06 24.65 11.50
N ALA A 205 -21.89 23.36 11.20
CA ALA A 205 -22.44 22.76 9.98
C ALA A 205 -23.24 21.53 10.40
N THR A 206 -24.55 21.69 10.47
CA THR A 206 -25.50 20.58 10.54
C THR A 206 -25.40 19.83 9.21
N SER A 207 -24.71 18.69 9.18
CA SER A 207 -24.87 17.71 8.12
C SER A 207 -25.33 16.40 8.73
N THR A 208 -26.64 16.15 8.63
CA THR A 208 -27.20 14.81 8.70
C THR A 208 -26.74 14.05 7.45
N GLY A 209 -25.57 13.43 7.54
CA GLY A 209 -25.02 12.56 6.52
C GLY A 209 -24.66 11.23 7.17
N GLU A 210 -25.38 10.19 6.76
CA GLU A 210 -25.06 8.79 7.06
C GLU A 210 -23.60 8.49 6.70
N PRO A 211 -22.86 7.65 7.46
CA PRO A 211 -21.48 7.32 7.11
C PRO A 211 -21.42 6.76 5.68
N PRO A 212 -20.48 7.20 4.82
CA PRO A 212 -20.34 6.65 3.48
C PRO A 212 -19.99 5.16 3.59
N ILE A 213 -20.81 4.35 2.93
CA ILE A 213 -20.62 2.90 2.81
C ILE A 213 -19.33 2.67 2.02
N ALA A 214 -18.35 2.02 2.66
CA ALA A 214 -17.16 1.52 1.99
C ALA A 214 -17.58 0.55 0.87
N THR A 215 -17.33 0.91 -0.39
CA THR A 215 -17.60 0.04 -1.55
C THR A 215 -16.47 -0.95 -1.85
N GLY A 216 -15.39 -0.97 -1.06
CA GLY A 216 -14.25 -1.90 -1.23
C GLY A 216 -14.45 -3.32 -0.70
N GLY A 217 -15.68 -3.77 -0.47
CA GLY A 217 -15.98 -5.12 0.00
C GLY A 217 -16.14 -6.13 -1.14
N ALA A 218 -15.05 -6.72 -1.64
CA ALA A 218 -15.14 -7.83 -2.57
C ALA A 218 -15.63 -9.10 -1.86
N THR A 219 -16.95 -9.27 -1.74
CA THR A 219 -17.53 -10.62 -1.68
C THR A 219 -17.67 -11.11 -3.11
N ARG A 220 -16.70 -11.90 -3.60
CA ARG A 220 -16.92 -12.75 -4.77
C ARG A 220 -16.85 -14.20 -4.35
N VAL A 221 -18.03 -14.79 -4.17
CA VAL A 221 -18.23 -16.24 -4.31
C VAL A 221 -18.08 -16.55 -5.79
N GLY A 222 -16.83 -16.69 -6.24
CA GLY A 222 -16.48 -17.12 -7.59
C GLY A 222 -16.15 -18.60 -7.56
N ALA A 223 -17.10 -19.44 -7.97
CA ALA A 223 -16.88 -20.85 -8.23
C ALA A 223 -15.79 -20.99 -9.31
N SER A 224 -14.57 -21.32 -8.89
CA SER A 224 -13.47 -21.65 -9.78
C SER A 224 -13.31 -23.16 -9.73
N GLY A 225 -13.87 -23.83 -10.74
CA GLY A 225 -13.64 -25.24 -10.96
C GLY A 225 -12.15 -25.51 -11.14
N LEU A 226 -11.60 -26.38 -10.29
CA LEU A 226 -10.35 -27.06 -10.57
C LEU A 226 -10.67 -28.55 -10.68
N ALA A 227 -10.41 -29.02 -11.90
CA ALA A 227 -10.67 -30.35 -12.40
C ALA A 227 -10.05 -31.43 -11.51
N LEU A 228 -10.82 -32.50 -11.28
CA LEU A 228 -10.28 -33.78 -10.84
C LEU A 228 -9.26 -34.24 -11.89
N GLY A 229 -7.97 -34.16 -11.54
CA GLY A 229 -6.94 -34.92 -12.23
C GLY A 229 -7.19 -36.40 -12.00
N ALA A 230 -7.83 -37.06 -12.96
CA ALA A 230 -7.97 -38.50 -13.00
C ALA A 230 -6.59 -39.15 -13.12
N ILE A 231 -6.09 -39.74 -12.03
CA ILE A 231 -4.94 -40.65 -12.06
C ILE A 231 -5.43 -41.96 -12.68
N LEU A 232 -5.22 -42.10 -13.99
CA LEU A 232 -5.34 -43.40 -14.67
C LEU A 232 -4.17 -44.29 -14.23
N ALA A 233 -4.41 -45.07 -13.18
CA ALA A 233 -3.57 -46.23 -12.87
C ALA A 233 -3.82 -47.30 -13.95
N ILE A 234 -2.92 -47.38 -14.93
CA ILE A 234 -2.86 -48.53 -15.84
C ILE A 234 -1.97 -49.56 -15.15
N GLY A 235 -2.60 -50.54 -14.51
CA GLY A 235 -1.96 -51.79 -14.17
C GLY A 235 -1.61 -52.55 -15.46
N ALA A 236 -0.34 -52.93 -15.60
CA ALA A 236 0.07 -53.97 -16.52
C ALA A 236 0.66 -55.11 -15.70
N MET A 237 -0.15 -56.16 -15.58
CA MET A 237 0.23 -57.49 -15.12
C MET A 237 0.65 -58.32 -16.34
N LEU A 238 1.61 -59.24 -16.15
CA LEU A 238 2.08 -60.35 -17.02
C LEU A 238 3.17 -59.93 -18.04
N LEU A 239 4.38 -60.51 -18.07
CA LEU A 239 4.87 -61.85 -17.69
C LEU A 239 6.18 -61.79 -16.85
#